data_AF-A0A6P0JVR3-F1
#
_entry.id   AF-A0A6P0JVR3-F1
#
_cell.length_a   1.000
_cell.length_b   1.000
_cell.length_c   1.000
_cell.angle_alpha   90.00
_cell.angle_beta   90.00
_cell.angle_gamma   90.00
#
_symmetry.space_group_name_H-M   'P 1'
#
loop_
_entity.id
_entity.type
_entity.pdbx_description
1 polymer ?
#
loop_
_entity_poly.entity_id
_entity_poly.type
_entity_poly.pdbx_seq_one_letter_code
_entity_poly.pdbx_strand_id
1 'polypeptide(L)'
;AFGYGIKQTAYDDWRKDLICLTKKTPEHPLSSLLVTFSESFSEEQLQVLRLKYDCQNTLNALKDSPISCPPPNAKLIHTYLSYFRDYQGWQALPDRSFLDSPKRDQPKFAQNLKEQ
;
A
#
# COMPACT_ATOMS: atom_id res chain seq x y z
N ALA A 1 14.12 -2.71 3.65
CA ALA A 1 12.64 -2.85 3.58
C ALA A 1 12.25 -4.16 4.28
N PHE A 2 11.05 -4.28 4.85
CA PHE A 2 10.58 -5.43 5.65
C PHE A 2 10.46 -6.77 4.88
N GLY A 3 11.04 -6.88 3.69
CA GLY A 3 11.01 -8.10 2.88
C GLY A 3 9.70 -8.33 2.12
N TYR A 4 8.67 -7.49 2.31
CA TYR A 4 7.42 -7.62 1.55
C TYR A 4 7.65 -7.33 0.06
N GLY A 5 7.34 -8.33 -0.78
CA GLY A 5 7.26 -8.15 -2.22
C GLY A 5 5.98 -7.40 -2.56
N ILE A 6 6.08 -6.10 -2.85
CA ILE A 6 4.96 -5.29 -3.32
C ILE A 6 5.07 -5.14 -4.83
N LYS A 7 4.05 -5.58 -5.55
CA LYS A 7 3.93 -5.36 -6.99
C LYS A 7 3.13 -4.09 -7.23
N GLN A 8 3.72 -3.10 -7.90
CA GLN A 8 2.99 -1.96 -8.39
C GLN A 8 2.16 -2.36 -9.63
N THR A 9 0.88 -1.98 -9.64
CA THR A 9 -0.04 -2.27 -10.75
C THR A 9 -1.05 -1.12 -10.87
N ALA A 10 -1.80 -1.08 -11.98
CA ALA A 10 -2.88 -0.12 -12.16
C ALA A 10 -4.00 -0.37 -11.13
N TYR A 11 -4.67 0.70 -10.69
CA TYR A 11 -5.71 0.61 -9.66
C TYR A 11 -6.84 -0.36 -10.05
N ASP A 12 -7.30 -0.27 -11.30
CA ASP A 12 -8.40 -1.12 -11.80
C ASP A 12 -8.03 -2.60 -11.79
N ASP A 13 -6.77 -2.92 -12.13
CA ASP A 13 -6.27 -4.30 -12.12
C ASP A 13 -6.12 -4.82 -10.70
N TRP A 14 -5.56 -4.00 -9.78
CA TRP A 14 -5.50 -4.34 -8.36
C TRP A 14 -6.89 -4.59 -7.76
N ARG A 15 -7.88 -3.77 -8.12
CA ARG A 15 -9.25 -3.91 -7.63
C ARG A 15 -9.93 -5.18 -8.15
N LYS A 16 -9.70 -5.53 -9.41
CA LYS A 16 -10.18 -6.81 -9.99
C LYS A 16 -9.60 -7.99 -9.23
N ASP A 17 -8.30 -7.96 -8.93
CA ASP A 17 -7.63 -8.99 -8.13
C ASP A 17 -8.23 -9.09 -6.72
N LEU A 18 -8.50 -7.95 -6.09
CA LEU A 18 -9.14 -7.89 -4.77
C LEU A 18 -10.56 -8.50 -4.78
N ILE A 19 -11.39 -8.17 -5.78
CA ILE A 19 -12.74 -8.75 -5.94
C ILE A 19 -12.67 -10.25 -6.19
N CYS A 20 -11.71 -10.70 -7.01
CA CYS A 20 -11.52 -12.12 -7.30
C CYS A 20 -11.16 -12.89 -6.02
N LEU A 21 -10.28 -12.32 -5.19
CA LEU A 21 -9.84 -12.89 -3.92
C LEU A 21 -11.01 -13.04 -2.93
N THR A 22 -11.80 -11.99 -2.72
CA THR A 22 -12.89 -11.99 -1.75
C THR A 22 -14.11 -12.80 -2.20
N LYS A 23 -14.34 -12.95 -3.52
CA LYS A 23 -15.33 -13.90 -4.05
C LYS A 23 -14.96 -15.35 -3.77
N LYS A 24 -13.67 -15.70 -3.91
CA LYS A 24 -13.15 -17.05 -3.64
C LYS A 24 -13.14 -17.39 -2.15
N THR A 25 -13.01 -16.38 -1.29
CA THR A 25 -12.95 -16.55 0.16
C THR A 25 -13.80 -15.46 0.82
N PRO A 26 -15.11 -15.67 1.01
CA PRO A 26 -16.00 -14.65 1.56
C PRO A 26 -15.58 -14.13 2.93
N GLU A 27 -15.00 -14.98 3.78
CA GLU A 27 -14.46 -14.61 5.10
C GLU A 27 -13.05 -14.00 5.06
N HIS A 28 -12.54 -13.67 3.86
CA HIS A 28 -11.25 -13.02 3.75
C HIS A 28 -11.28 -11.66 4.49
N PRO A 29 -10.28 -11.32 5.32
CA PRO A 29 -10.28 -10.06 6.07
C PRO A 29 -10.40 -8.80 5.20
N LEU A 30 -9.98 -8.90 3.93
CA LEU A 30 -10.11 -7.81 2.96
C LEU A 30 -11.52 -7.65 2.36
N SER A 31 -12.45 -8.57 2.61
CA SER A 31 -13.84 -8.48 2.14
C SER A 31 -14.54 -7.22 2.66
N SER A 32 -14.26 -6.83 3.91
CA SER A 32 -14.80 -5.61 4.52
C SER A 32 -14.24 -4.33 3.89
N LEU A 33 -13.07 -4.38 3.25
CA LEU A 33 -12.43 -3.22 2.62
C LEU A 33 -12.90 -2.98 1.19
N LEU A 34 -13.58 -3.95 0.56
CA LEU A 34 -14.09 -3.78 -0.81
C LEU A 34 -14.99 -2.55 -0.97
N VAL A 35 -15.80 -2.25 0.04
CA VAL A 35 -16.71 -1.09 0.03
C VAL A 35 -15.97 0.24 0.13
N THR A 36 -14.74 0.24 0.66
CA THR A 36 -13.89 1.43 0.74
C THR A 36 -13.23 1.77 -0.59
N PHE A 37 -12.97 0.76 -1.43
CA PHE A 37 -12.31 0.94 -2.72
C PHE A 37 -13.34 0.99 -3.86
N SER A 38 -13.74 2.21 -4.23
CA SER A 38 -14.68 2.48 -5.31
C SER A 38 -14.21 1.93 -6.66
N GLU A 39 -15.16 1.53 -7.51
CA GLU A 39 -14.88 1.08 -8.89
C GLU A 39 -14.32 2.18 -9.77
N SER A 40 -14.84 3.38 -9.56
CA SER A 40 -14.38 4.61 -10.20
C SER A 40 -14.49 5.73 -9.18
N PHE A 41 -13.55 6.67 -9.25
CA PHE A 41 -13.68 7.92 -8.54
C PHE A 41 -14.37 8.92 -9.46
N SER A 42 -15.37 9.65 -8.94
CA SER A 42 -15.92 10.79 -9.67
C SER A 42 -14.86 11.88 -9.78
N GLU A 43 -15.02 12.82 -10.72
CA GLU A 43 -14.08 13.93 -10.86
C GLU A 43 -14.00 14.75 -9.56
N GLU A 44 -15.11 14.91 -8.84
CA GLU A 44 -15.17 15.58 -7.54
C GLU A 44 -14.36 14.83 -6.47
N GLN A 45 -14.41 13.50 -6.46
CA GLN A 45 -13.61 12.68 -5.54
C GLN A 45 -12.11 12.78 -5.85
N LEU A 46 -11.75 12.78 -7.14
CA LEU A 46 -10.36 12.98 -7.57
C LEU A 46 -9.85 14.38 -7.23
N GLN A 47 -10.70 15.41 -7.33
CA GLN A 47 -10.39 16.77 -6.92
C GLN A 47 -10.06 16.82 -5.42
N VAL A 48 -10.87 16.17 -4.56
CA VAL A 48 -10.60 16.08 -3.11
C VAL A 48 -9.24 15.43 -2.82
N LEU A 49 -8.91 14.31 -3.50
CA LEU A 49 -7.62 13.63 -3.33
C LEU A 49 -6.42 14.45 -3.79
N ARG A 50 -6.64 15.42 -4.68
CA ARG A 50 -5.60 16.31 -5.23
C ARG A 50 -5.51 17.65 -4.48
N LEU A 51 -6.35 17.87 -3.47
CA LEU A 51 -6.35 19.11 -2.70
C LEU A 51 -4.96 19.36 -2.11
N LYS A 52 -4.47 20.58 -2.35
CA LYS A 52 -3.28 21.10 -1.67
C LYS A 52 -3.76 21.95 -0.52
N TYR A 53 -3.44 21.52 0.69
CA TYR A 53 -3.73 22.28 1.90
C TYR A 53 -2.60 23.25 2.15
N ASP A 54 -2.94 24.54 2.30
CA ASP A 54 -2.02 25.53 2.84
C ASP A 54 -2.00 25.42 4.37
N CYS A 55 -0.83 25.14 4.92
CA CYS A 55 -0.61 25.02 6.36
C CYS A 55 0.21 26.18 6.95
N GLN A 56 0.43 27.27 6.19
CA GLN A 56 1.31 28.36 6.60
C GLN A 56 0.87 29.03 7.91
N ASN A 57 -0.44 29.17 8.15
CA ASN A 57 -0.94 29.73 9.41
C ASN A 57 -0.59 28.84 10.62
N THR A 58 -0.73 27.52 10.48
CA THR A 58 -0.34 26.56 11.52
C THR A 58 1.17 26.58 11.75
N LEU A 59 1.97 26.64 10.67
CA LEU A 59 3.43 26.75 10.77
C LEU A 59 3.85 28.03 11.49
N ASN A 60 3.19 29.16 11.18
CA ASN A 60 3.47 30.44 11.82
C ASN A 60 3.12 30.41 13.32
N ALA A 61 1.96 29.84 13.67
CA ALA A 61 1.52 29.74 15.06
C ALA A 61 2.40 28.82 15.92
N LEU A 62 3.00 27.79 15.30
CA LEU A 62 3.84 26.81 15.99
C LEU A 62 5.35 27.10 15.93
N LYS A 63 5.77 28.20 15.28
CA LYS A 63 7.18 28.50 14.97
C LYS A 63 8.09 28.46 16.20
N ASP A 64 7.64 29.00 17.32
CA ASP A 64 8.44 29.10 18.55
C ASP A 64 8.14 27.95 19.53
N SER A 65 7.40 26.92 19.08
CA SER A 65 7.09 25.72 19.86
C SER A 65 8.04 24.58 19.50
N PRO A 66 8.23 23.59 20.39
CA PRO A 66 8.96 22.36 20.06
C PRO A 66 8.14 21.41 19.16
N ILE A 67 6.92 21.77 18.76
CA ILE A 67 6.00 20.90 18.02
C ILE A 67 6.36 20.96 16.52
N SER A 68 6.68 19.81 15.95
CA SER A 68 6.98 19.66 14.53
C SER A 68 6.39 18.36 13.99
N CYS A 69 5.92 18.38 12.74
CA CYS A 69 5.42 17.17 12.08
C CYS A 69 6.60 16.32 11.58
N PRO A 70 6.74 15.05 12.02
CA PRO A 70 7.78 14.18 11.52
C PRO A 70 7.62 13.94 10.00
N PRO A 71 8.72 13.92 9.23
CA PRO A 71 8.64 13.67 7.80
C PRO A 71 8.17 12.23 7.48
N PRO A 72 7.37 12.04 6.42
CA PRO A 72 6.89 10.72 6.00
C PRO A 72 8.01 9.95 5.27
N ASN A 73 8.96 9.42 6.02
CA ASN A 73 10.13 8.72 5.49
C ASN A 73 10.13 7.22 5.85
N ALA A 74 11.11 6.50 5.30
CA ALA A 74 11.26 5.06 5.54
C ALA A 74 11.41 4.70 7.02
N LYS A 75 12.00 5.58 7.85
CA LYS A 75 12.12 5.35 9.29
C LYS A 75 10.75 5.34 9.97
N LEU A 76 9.86 6.26 9.60
CA LEU A 76 8.50 6.30 10.14
C LEU A 76 7.70 5.05 9.75
N ILE A 77 7.74 4.67 8.46
CA ILE A 77 7.10 3.43 7.99
C ILE A 77 7.67 2.20 8.71
N HIS A 78 8.97 2.18 8.97
CA HIS A 78 9.59 1.11 9.73
C HIS A 78 9.08 1.02 11.16
N THR A 79 8.92 2.15 11.84
CA THR A 79 8.33 2.18 13.18
C THR A 79 6.93 1.55 13.18
N TYR A 80 6.06 1.93 12.24
CA TYR A 80 4.71 1.39 12.15
C TYR A 80 4.69 -0.12 11.87
N LEU A 81 5.44 -0.57 10.88
CA LEU A 81 5.49 -1.99 10.53
C LEU A 81 6.12 -2.86 11.64
N SER A 82 7.11 -2.32 12.38
CA SER A 82 7.67 -3.02 13.55
C SER A 82 6.62 -3.18 14.64
N TYR A 83 5.87 -2.12 14.94
CA TYR A 83 4.80 -2.16 15.92
C TYR A 83 3.73 -3.20 15.56
N PHE A 84 3.27 -3.25 14.31
CA PHE A 84 2.28 -4.24 13.88
C PHE A 84 2.81 -5.68 13.95
N ARG A 85 4.10 -5.90 13.69
CA ARG A 85 4.72 -7.23 13.86
C ARG A 85 4.73 -7.68 15.31
N ASP A 86 5.18 -6.78 16.18
CA ASP A 86 5.46 -7.11 17.57
C ASP A 86 4.16 -7.18 18.40
N TYR A 87 3.06 -6.60 17.89
CA TYR A 87 1.73 -6.77 18.43
C TYR A 87 1.21 -8.20 18.14
N GLN A 88 1.04 -9.00 19.21
CA GLN A 88 0.75 -10.44 19.20
C GLN A 88 -0.53 -10.90 18.46
N GLY A 89 -1.28 -9.98 17.81
CA GLY A 89 -2.46 -10.29 17.00
C GLY A 89 -2.21 -10.46 15.49
N TRP A 90 -1.01 -10.16 14.98
CA TRP A 90 -0.68 -10.25 13.54
C TRP A 90 0.22 -11.47 13.24
N GLN A 91 -0.35 -12.68 13.26
CA GLN A 91 0.38 -13.93 12.98
C GLN A 91 0.63 -14.21 11.48
N ALA A 92 0.85 -13.20 10.64
CA ALA A 92 1.01 -13.39 9.20
C ALA A 92 2.18 -12.60 8.61
N LEU A 93 3.23 -12.36 9.39
CA LEU A 93 4.45 -11.78 8.83
C LEU A 93 5.41 -12.89 8.44
N PRO A 94 5.93 -12.88 7.19
CA PRO A 94 6.91 -13.87 6.78
C PRO A 94 8.12 -13.74 7.70
N ASP A 95 8.48 -14.85 8.34
CA ASP A 95 9.77 -15.01 9.00
C ASP A 95 10.89 -14.72 7.99
N ARG A 96 12.04 -14.23 8.48
CA ARG A 96 13.21 -13.89 7.66
C ARG A 96 13.62 -15.00 6.68
N SER A 97 13.29 -16.26 6.99
CA SER A 97 13.47 -17.44 6.15
C SER A 97 12.82 -17.38 4.76
N PHE A 98 11.82 -16.50 4.53
CA PHE A 98 11.26 -16.27 3.19
C PHE A 98 12.27 -15.61 2.23
N LEU A 99 13.28 -14.91 2.74
CA LEU A 99 14.30 -14.21 1.94
C LEU A 99 15.41 -15.12 1.42
N ASP A 100 15.61 -16.29 2.04
CA ASP A 100 16.66 -17.26 1.66
C ASP A 100 16.17 -18.28 0.62
N SER A 101 14.90 -18.19 0.21
CA SER A 101 14.38 -19.00 -0.90
C SER A 101 14.97 -18.50 -2.23
N PRO A 102 15.53 -19.39 -3.08
CA PRO A 102 16.02 -18.97 -4.38
C PRO A 102 14.86 -18.36 -5.17
N LYS A 103 15.11 -17.20 -5.79
CA LYS A 103 14.15 -16.44 -6.58
C LYS A 103 13.34 -17.41 -7.45
N ARG A 104 12.03 -17.50 -7.22
CA ARG A 104 11.13 -18.20 -8.14
C ARG A 104 11.30 -17.59 -9.52
N ASP A 105 11.63 -18.44 -10.50
CA ASP A 105 11.87 -18.04 -11.88
C ASP A 105 10.72 -17.18 -12.39
N GLN A 106 11.06 -15.98 -12.85
CA GLN A 106 10.13 -15.16 -13.61
C GLN A 106 9.79 -15.90 -14.90
N PRO A 107 8.51 -16.09 -15.26
CA PRO A 107 8.19 -16.58 -16.59
C PRO A 107 8.73 -15.58 -17.59
N LYS A 108 9.61 -16.05 -18.48
CA LYS A 108 10.06 -15.31 -19.66
C LYS A 108 8.83 -15.00 -20.50
N PHE A 109 8.31 -13.79 -20.40
CA PHE A 109 7.37 -13.29 -21.41
C PHE A 109 8.13 -13.26 -22.73
N ALA A 110 7.76 -14.15 -23.62
CA ALA A 110 8.30 -14.26 -24.95
C ALA A 110 8.19 -12.90 -25.65
N GLN A 111 9.33 -12.39 -26.10
CA GLN A 111 9.39 -11.44 -27.19
C GLN A 111 8.72 -12.09 -28.40
N ASN A 112 7.51 -11.66 -28.74
CA ASN A 112 6.98 -11.77 -30.09
C ASN A 112 6.30 -10.43 -30.42
N LEU A 113 7.16 -9.46 -30.73
CA LEU A 113 6.78 -8.34 -31.57
C LEU A 113 7.79 -8.31 -32.71
N LYS A 114 7.49 -9.07 -33.77
CA LYS A 114 7.94 -8.86 -35.15
C LYS A 114 7.08 -9.73 -36.05
N GLU A 115 6.55 -9.09 -37.10
CA GLU A 115 5.85 -9.66 -38.25
C GLU A 115 4.36 -9.98 -38.05
N GLN A 116 3.51 -8.97 -38.28
CA GLN A 116 2.72 -8.83 -39.51
C GLN A 116 2.14 -7.42 -39.63
#